data_AF-A0A0S4IYE2-F1
#
_entry.id   AF-A0A0S4IYE2-F1
#
_cell.length_a   1.000
_cell.length_b   1.000
_cell.length_c   1.000
_cell.angle_alpha   90.00
_cell.angle_beta   90.00
_cell.angle_gamma   90.00
#
_symmetry.space_group_name_H-M   'P 1'
#
loop_
_entity.id
_entity.type
_entity.pdbx_description
1 polymer ?
#
loop_
_entity_poly.entity_id
_entity_poly.type
_entity_poly.pdbx_seq_one_letter_code
_entity_poly.pdbx_strand_id
1 'polypeptide(L)'
;MQEESGSGATTDIIKGMHLGPRECFEQCARHKPDNHAAWYNIGTLLNTFDRTNKIGDHYYERHECFHKALTIDDTDAMAWFNLGVALPPGRSSGAINGIEYNPRQCFEQSILRNARDPDVWYNLGCALDGEGDISIPLRHGKQFTRQQCFELTLRMN
;
A
#
# COMPACT_ATOMS: atom_id res chain seq x y z
N MET A 1 -48.89 7.79 29.28
CA MET A 1 -48.02 6.77 28.67
C MET A 1 -47.37 7.44 27.48
N GLN A 2 -46.21 8.05 27.70
CA GLN A 2 -45.36 8.59 26.64
C GLN A 2 -44.25 7.58 26.40
N GLU A 3 -44.08 7.22 25.13
CA GLU A 3 -42.91 6.52 24.62
C GLU A 3 -41.70 7.44 24.76
N GLU A 4 -40.67 7.01 25.47
CA GLU A 4 -39.32 7.54 25.28
C GLU A 4 -38.37 6.40 24.92
N SER A 5 -38.03 6.41 23.64
CA SER A 5 -36.84 5.87 23.01
C SER A 5 -35.58 6.25 23.78
N GLY A 6 -34.93 5.27 24.40
CA GLY A 6 -33.58 5.41 24.96
C GLY A 6 -32.58 4.64 24.10
N SER A 7 -31.95 5.33 23.13
CA SER A 7 -30.83 4.84 22.33
C SER A 7 -29.56 4.67 23.19
N GLY A 8 -29.62 3.77 24.17
CA GLY A 8 -28.57 3.56 25.18
C GLY A 8 -27.36 2.75 24.73
N ALA A 9 -27.16 2.53 23.42
CA ALA A 9 -26.04 1.72 22.93
C ALA A 9 -24.93 2.55 22.25
N THR A 10 -25.20 3.79 21.86
CA THR A 10 -24.27 4.56 21.00
C THR A 10 -23.56 5.68 21.75
N THR A 11 -24.10 6.14 22.88
CA THR A 11 -23.59 7.29 23.64
C THR A 11 -22.47 6.95 24.63
N ASP A 12 -22.28 5.67 24.99
CA ASP A 12 -21.20 5.26 25.91
C ASP A 12 -19.85 4.98 25.23
N ILE A 13 -19.79 4.90 23.90
CA ILE A 13 -18.55 4.53 23.17
C ILE A 13 -17.61 5.73 22.96
N ILE A 14 -18.11 6.97 23.07
CA ILE A 14 -17.31 8.19 22.81
C ILE A 14 -16.92 8.87 24.12
N LYS A 15 -16.42 8.12 25.10
CA LYS A 15 -15.72 8.71 26.25
C LYS A 15 -14.31 9.13 25.83
N GLY A 16 -14.20 10.33 25.26
CA GLY A 16 -13.03 11.21 25.42
C GLY A 16 -11.66 10.74 24.93
N MET A 17 -11.55 9.75 24.05
CA MET A 17 -10.26 9.40 23.44
C MET A 17 -10.04 10.25 22.19
N HIS A 18 -9.15 11.23 22.28
CA HIS A 18 -8.47 11.77 21.09
C HIS A 18 -7.54 10.68 20.54
N LEU A 19 -8.11 9.72 19.83
CA LEU A 19 -7.33 8.74 19.08
C LEU A 19 -6.56 9.48 18.00
N GLY A 20 -5.26 9.18 17.87
CA GLY A 20 -4.48 9.63 16.73
C GLY A 20 -4.99 8.99 15.44
N PRO A 21 -4.58 9.51 14.27
CA PRO A 21 -4.98 8.93 12.99
C PRO A 21 -4.69 7.43 12.90
N ARG A 22 -3.53 7.00 13.43
CA ARG A 22 -3.10 5.60 13.44
C ARG A 22 -4.06 4.71 14.22
N GLU A 23 -4.38 5.08 15.45
CA GLU A 23 -5.27 4.28 16.31
C GLU A 23 -6.68 4.16 15.70
N CYS A 24 -7.17 5.21 15.03
CA CYS A 24 -8.43 5.15 14.30
C CYS A 24 -8.41 4.08 13.18
N PHE A 25 -7.35 4.02 12.38
CA PHE A 25 -7.23 3.02 11.33
C PHE A 25 -6.98 1.61 11.89
N GLU A 26 -6.20 1.47 12.96
CA GLU A 26 -5.99 0.19 13.65
C GLU A 26 -7.32 -0.40 14.19
N GLN A 27 -8.16 0.44 14.79
CA GLN A 27 -9.51 0.04 15.22
C GLN A 27 -10.39 -0.33 14.02
N CYS A 28 -10.32 0.44 12.93
CA CYS A 28 -11.03 0.11 11.70
C CYS A 28 -10.61 -1.27 11.17
N ALA A 29 -9.32 -1.54 11.06
CA ALA A 29 -8.78 -2.83 10.60
C ALA A 29 -9.15 -3.99 11.54
N ARG A 30 -9.26 -3.74 12.85
CA ARG A 30 -9.69 -4.73 13.85
C ARG A 30 -11.17 -5.12 13.68
N HIS A 31 -12.03 -4.14 13.45
CA HIS A 31 -13.48 -4.37 13.32
C HIS A 31 -13.92 -4.71 11.89
N LYS A 32 -13.17 -4.26 10.89
CA LYS A 32 -13.40 -4.46 9.45
C LYS A 32 -12.08 -4.87 8.78
N PRO A 33 -11.67 -6.13 8.93
CA PRO A 33 -10.39 -6.62 8.40
C PRO A 33 -10.33 -6.62 6.86
N ASP A 34 -11.47 -6.48 6.19
CA ASP A 34 -11.66 -6.37 4.75
C ASP A 34 -11.69 -4.90 4.26
N ASN A 35 -11.36 -3.93 5.11
CA ASN A 35 -11.29 -2.53 4.71
C ASN A 35 -9.93 -2.19 4.09
N HIS A 36 -9.87 -2.12 2.76
CA HIS A 36 -8.67 -1.73 2.01
C HIS A 36 -8.05 -0.41 2.52
N ALA A 37 -8.86 0.64 2.67
CA ALA A 37 -8.38 1.97 3.04
C ALA A 37 -7.78 2.01 4.46
N ALA A 38 -8.27 1.18 5.37
CA ALA A 38 -7.67 1.06 6.71
C ALA A 38 -6.24 0.53 6.61
N TRP A 39 -6.03 -0.60 5.91
CA TRP A 39 -4.71 -1.19 5.73
C TRP A 39 -3.74 -0.28 4.97
N TYR A 40 -4.22 0.37 3.90
CA TYR A 40 -3.43 1.35 3.16
C TYR A 40 -2.95 2.49 4.06
N ASN A 41 -3.86 3.12 4.81
CA ASN A 41 -3.52 4.27 5.65
C ASN A 41 -2.65 3.89 6.86
N ILE A 42 -2.78 2.67 7.39
CA ILE A 42 -1.82 2.18 8.40
C ILE A 42 -0.43 2.11 7.77
N GLY A 43 -0.30 1.50 6.59
CA GLY A 43 0.98 1.41 5.88
C GLY A 43 1.64 2.77 5.60
N THR A 44 0.87 3.83 5.31
CA THR A 44 1.43 5.17 5.07
C THR A 44 1.90 5.85 6.35
N LEU A 45 1.38 5.46 7.51
CA LEU A 45 1.78 5.99 8.83
C LEU A 45 2.98 5.27 9.43
N LEU A 46 3.34 4.09 8.91
CA LEU A 46 4.51 3.33 9.37
C LEU A 46 5.77 3.75 8.61
N ASN A 47 6.86 3.92 9.36
CA ASN A 47 8.18 3.98 8.76
C ASN A 47 8.68 2.55 8.45
N THR A 48 9.70 2.44 7.59
CA THR A 48 10.24 1.13 7.13
C THR A 48 10.73 0.22 8.26
N PHE A 49 11.08 0.78 9.42
CA PHE A 49 11.60 0.03 10.58
C PHE A 49 10.60 -0.07 11.73
N ASP A 50 9.37 0.42 11.54
CA ASP A 50 8.35 0.41 12.57
C ASP A 50 7.78 -1.00 12.71
N ARG A 51 8.14 -1.65 13.81
CA ARG A 51 7.63 -2.96 14.23
C ARG A 51 6.67 -2.86 15.40
N THR A 52 6.20 -1.66 15.72
CA THR A 52 5.33 -1.41 16.87
C THR A 52 3.85 -1.56 16.55
N ASN A 53 3.50 -1.67 15.26
CA ASN A 53 2.11 -1.74 14.83
C ASN A 53 1.49 -3.10 15.12
N LYS A 54 0.62 -3.13 16.13
CA LYS A 54 -0.06 -4.34 16.61
C LYS A 54 -1.57 -4.22 16.41
N ILE A 55 -2.12 -5.06 15.54
CA ILE A 55 -3.56 -5.12 15.27
C ILE A 55 -4.06 -6.49 15.72
N GLY A 56 -4.89 -6.50 16.77
CA GLY A 56 -5.23 -7.74 17.48
C GLY A 56 -3.99 -8.32 18.15
N ASP A 57 -3.66 -9.57 17.85
CA ASP A 57 -2.49 -10.28 18.38
C ASP A 57 -1.30 -10.34 17.39
N HIS A 58 -1.43 -9.70 16.22
CA HIS A 58 -0.42 -9.72 15.16
C HIS A 58 0.28 -8.38 15.03
N TYR A 59 1.59 -8.43 14.84
CA TYR A 59 2.39 -7.27 14.46
C TYR A 59 2.46 -7.19 12.93
N TYR A 60 2.31 -6.00 12.39
CA TYR A 60 2.34 -5.73 10.96
C TYR A 60 3.45 -4.74 10.62
N GLU A 61 4.37 -5.14 9.77
CA GLU A 61 5.33 -4.24 9.14
C GLU A 61 4.64 -3.43 8.03
N ARG A 62 5.30 -2.35 7.60
CA ARG A 62 4.80 -1.43 6.56
C ARG A 62 4.36 -2.15 5.29
N HIS A 63 5.19 -3.04 4.76
CA HIS A 63 4.88 -3.77 3.52
C HIS A 63 3.75 -4.77 3.69
N GLU A 64 3.58 -5.37 4.88
CA GLU A 64 2.48 -6.30 5.17
C GLU A 64 1.13 -5.56 5.18
N CYS A 65 1.11 -4.30 5.60
CA CYS A 65 -0.09 -3.46 5.53
C CYS A 65 -0.50 -3.19 4.07
N PHE A 66 0.45 -2.83 3.20
CA PHE A 66 0.16 -2.63 1.77
C PHE A 66 -0.19 -3.94 1.06
N HIS A 67 0.48 -5.04 1.40
CA HIS A 67 0.12 -6.38 0.91
C HIS A 67 -1.33 -6.70 1.27
N LYS A 68 -1.74 -6.52 2.53
CA LYS A 68 -3.13 -6.74 2.93
C LYS A 68 -4.11 -5.84 2.18
N ALA A 69 -3.80 -4.56 2.03
CA ALA A 69 -4.63 -3.64 1.24
C ALA A 69 -4.84 -4.17 -0.19
N LEU A 70 -3.79 -4.68 -0.83
CA LEU A 70 -3.82 -5.22 -2.19
C LEU A 70 -4.46 -6.63 -2.28
N THR A 71 -4.45 -7.43 -1.21
CA THR A 71 -5.23 -8.68 -1.18
C THR A 71 -6.74 -8.44 -1.13
N ILE A 72 -7.16 -7.24 -0.69
CA ILE A 72 -8.56 -6.83 -0.61
C ILE A 72 -8.99 -6.14 -1.90
N ASP A 73 -8.19 -5.17 -2.36
CA ASP A 73 -8.41 -4.44 -3.61
C ASP A 73 -7.07 -4.27 -4.32
N ASP A 74 -6.86 -5.07 -5.37
CA ASP A 74 -5.63 -5.07 -6.14
C ASP A 74 -5.62 -3.98 -7.22
N THR A 75 -6.63 -3.11 -7.31
CA THR A 75 -6.75 -2.07 -8.34
C THR A 75 -6.10 -0.74 -7.93
N ASP A 76 -5.71 -0.59 -6.66
CA ASP A 76 -5.07 0.63 -6.15
C ASP A 76 -3.60 0.77 -6.62
N ALA A 77 -3.39 1.72 -7.53
CA ALA A 77 -2.07 2.06 -8.05
C ALA A 77 -1.10 2.55 -6.96
N MET A 78 -1.59 3.30 -5.97
CA MET A 78 -0.77 3.87 -4.90
C MET A 78 -0.35 2.80 -3.89
N ALA A 79 -1.23 1.84 -3.58
CA ALA A 79 -0.86 0.69 -2.75
C ALA A 79 0.25 -0.13 -3.42
N TRP A 80 0.17 -0.36 -4.74
CA TRP A 80 1.24 -1.03 -5.50
C TRP A 80 2.57 -0.27 -5.46
N PHE A 81 2.53 1.05 -5.67
CA PHE A 81 3.72 1.88 -5.56
C PHE A 81 4.34 1.80 -4.17
N ASN A 82 3.53 2.01 -3.13
CA ASN A 82 3.99 2.01 -1.75
C ASN A 82 4.49 0.63 -1.29
N LEU A 83 3.89 -0.46 -1.77
CA LEU A 83 4.42 -1.82 -1.55
C LEU A 83 5.82 -1.97 -2.16
N GLY A 84 6.03 -1.49 -3.39
CA GLY A 84 7.34 -1.51 -4.05
C GLY A 84 8.40 -0.75 -3.26
N VAL A 85 8.05 0.42 -2.69
CA VAL A 85 8.95 1.20 -1.82
C VAL A 85 9.18 0.54 -0.46
N ALA A 86 8.16 -0.12 0.10
CA ALA A 86 8.21 -0.71 1.44
C ALA A 86 8.90 -2.08 1.49
N LEU A 87 8.98 -2.80 0.35
CA LEU A 87 9.58 -4.11 0.29
C LEU A 87 11.09 -4.06 0.47
N PRO A 88 11.66 -4.82 1.41
CA PRO A 88 13.11 -4.94 1.55
C PRO A 88 13.75 -5.59 0.31
N PRO A 89 15.00 -5.24 -0.03
CA PRO A 89 15.75 -5.93 -1.08
C PRO A 89 15.78 -7.45 -0.85
N GLY A 90 15.56 -8.22 -1.91
CA GLY A 90 15.55 -9.69 -1.84
C GLY A 90 14.31 -10.30 -1.17
N ARG A 91 13.30 -9.50 -0.80
CA ARG A 91 11.98 -10.01 -0.37
C ARG A 91 10.92 -9.88 -1.48
N SER A 92 9.96 -10.79 -1.41
CA SER A 92 8.74 -10.81 -2.22
C SER A 92 7.58 -10.22 -1.42
N SER A 93 6.56 -9.68 -2.11
CA SER A 93 5.32 -9.17 -1.53
C SER A 93 4.55 -10.20 -0.72
N GLY A 94 4.85 -11.50 -0.89
CA GLY A 94 3.87 -12.55 -0.65
C GLY A 94 2.83 -12.59 -1.76
N ALA A 95 2.03 -13.66 -1.84
CA ALA A 95 1.08 -13.83 -2.93
C ALA A 95 -0.07 -12.81 -2.85
N ILE A 96 -0.30 -12.07 -3.92
CA ILE A 96 -1.50 -11.27 -4.18
C ILE A 96 -2.19 -11.92 -5.37
N ASN A 97 -3.42 -12.40 -5.19
CA ASN A 97 -4.15 -13.19 -6.21
C ASN A 97 -3.34 -14.39 -6.76
N GLY A 98 -2.55 -15.04 -5.89
CA GLY A 98 -1.73 -16.20 -6.24
C GLY A 98 -0.41 -15.88 -6.95
N ILE A 99 -0.07 -14.60 -7.12
CA ILE A 99 1.15 -14.15 -7.77
C ILE A 99 2.03 -13.41 -6.76
N GLU A 100 3.32 -13.73 -6.76
CA GLU A 100 4.33 -13.04 -5.99
C GLU A 100 4.97 -11.91 -6.80
N TYR A 101 5.22 -10.78 -6.14
CA TYR A 101 5.78 -9.59 -6.76
C TYR A 101 7.04 -9.15 -6.03
N ASN A 102 8.11 -8.92 -6.77
CA ASN A 102 9.27 -8.17 -6.27
C ASN A 102 9.00 -6.65 -6.37
N PRO A 103 9.83 -5.78 -5.76
CA PRO A 103 9.64 -4.33 -5.78
C PRO A 103 9.42 -3.74 -7.19
N ARG A 104 10.22 -4.21 -8.16
CA ARG A 104 10.13 -3.80 -9.56
C ARG A 104 8.75 -4.13 -10.14
N GLN A 105 8.27 -5.35 -9.96
CA GLN A 105 6.96 -5.77 -10.44
C GLN A 105 5.82 -5.02 -9.74
N CYS A 106 5.98 -4.60 -8.48
CA CYS A 106 5.03 -3.72 -7.82
C CYS A 106 4.91 -2.35 -8.51
N PHE A 107 6.05 -1.73 -8.89
CA PHE A 107 6.02 -0.48 -9.68
C PHE A 107 5.37 -0.68 -11.05
N GLU A 108 5.61 -1.82 -11.71
CA GLU A 108 4.94 -2.17 -12.95
C GLU A 108 3.40 -2.26 -12.76
N GLN A 109 2.94 -2.92 -11.70
CA GLN A 109 1.52 -2.97 -11.36
C GLN A 109 0.93 -1.58 -11.11
N SER A 110 1.68 -0.68 -10.46
CA SER A 110 1.26 0.71 -10.27
C SER A 110 1.09 1.44 -11.61
N ILE A 111 2.09 1.36 -12.51
CA ILE A 111 2.03 1.97 -13.86
C ILE A 111 0.87 1.41 -14.70
N LEU A 112 0.60 0.10 -14.59
CA LEU A 112 -0.51 -0.54 -15.31
C LEU A 112 -1.87 0.08 -14.98
N ARG A 113 -2.03 0.59 -13.75
CA ARG A 113 -3.25 1.22 -13.23
C ARG A 113 -3.24 2.73 -13.40
N ASN A 114 -2.11 3.38 -13.11
CA ASN A 114 -1.91 4.81 -13.29
C ASN A 114 -0.49 5.13 -13.78
N ALA A 115 -0.34 5.34 -15.08
CA ALA A 115 0.95 5.64 -15.71
C ALA A 115 1.36 7.12 -15.64
N ARG A 116 0.55 7.99 -15.01
CA ARG A 116 0.78 9.45 -14.97
C ARG A 116 1.54 9.92 -13.73
N ASP A 117 1.93 9.00 -12.87
CA ASP A 117 2.68 9.32 -11.66
C ASP A 117 4.20 9.33 -11.97
N PRO A 118 4.87 10.51 -11.96
CA PRO A 118 6.30 10.60 -12.22
C PRO A 118 7.17 9.86 -11.19
N ASP A 119 6.70 9.74 -9.95
CA ASP A 119 7.45 9.10 -8.86
C ASP A 119 7.57 7.59 -9.08
N VAL A 120 6.53 6.97 -9.65
CA VAL A 120 6.55 5.54 -9.98
C VAL A 120 7.58 5.26 -11.07
N TRP A 121 7.69 6.12 -12.09
CA TRP A 121 8.70 5.99 -13.15
C TRP A 121 10.11 6.19 -12.61
N TYR A 122 10.31 7.15 -11.70
CA TYR A 122 11.60 7.36 -11.06
C TYR A 122 12.04 6.13 -10.26
N ASN A 123 11.14 5.60 -9.42
CA ASN A 123 11.42 4.43 -8.60
C ASN A 123 11.63 3.16 -9.43
N LEU A 124 10.91 2.98 -10.54
CA LEU A 124 11.17 1.90 -11.49
C LEU A 124 12.57 2.02 -12.11
N GLY A 125 12.99 3.24 -12.50
CA GLY A 125 14.33 3.51 -13.00
C GLY A 125 15.44 3.19 -11.99
N CYS A 126 15.21 3.43 -10.71
CA CYS A 126 16.12 3.04 -9.63
C CYS A 126 16.15 1.52 -9.41
N ALA A 127 14.98 0.85 -9.45
CA ALA A 127 14.87 -0.60 -9.28
C ALA A 127 15.57 -1.38 -10.41
N LEU A 128 15.59 -0.82 -11.63
CA LEU A 128 16.30 -1.35 -12.79
C LEU A 128 17.84 -1.36 -12.64
N ASP A 129 18.40 -0.55 -11.75
CA ASP A 129 19.86 -0.45 -11.57
C ASP A 129 20.44 -1.59 -10.70
N GLY A 130 19.59 -2.32 -9.98
CA GLY A 130 19.99 -3.40 -9.07
C GLY A 130 20.19 -4.78 -9.72
N GLU A 131 19.61 -5.00 -10.91
CA GLU A 131 19.72 -6.23 -11.69
C GLU A 131 20.04 -5.83 -13.14
N GLY A 132 21.33 -5.90 -13.53
CA GLY A 132 21.86 -5.23 -14.72
C GLY A 132 21.07 -5.40 -16.01
N ASP A 133 20.90 -4.30 -16.76
CA ASP A 133 20.30 -4.19 -18.10
C ASP A 133 19.25 -5.26 -18.46
N ILE A 134 18.16 -5.32 -17.68
CA ILE A 134 17.00 -6.14 -18.04
C ILE A 134 15.93 -5.28 -18.70
N SER A 135 15.52 -5.70 -19.89
CA SER A 135 14.35 -5.17 -20.57
C SER A 135 13.07 -5.68 -19.88
N ILE A 136 12.31 -4.80 -19.24
CA ILE A 136 11.06 -5.17 -18.56
C ILE A 136 9.88 -5.12 -19.54
N PRO A 137 9.05 -6.16 -19.68
CA PRO A 137 7.80 -6.08 -20.42
C PRO A 137 6.69 -5.40 -19.60
N LEU A 138 6.27 -4.21 -20.01
CA LEU A 138 5.09 -3.49 -19.54
C LEU A 138 3.93 -3.58 -20.55
N ARG A 139 2.76 -3.04 -20.16
CA ARG A 139 1.47 -2.97 -20.90
C ARG A 139 1.64 -3.03 -22.43
N HIS A 140 1.05 -4.05 -23.05
CA HIS A 140 1.11 -4.34 -24.50
C HIS A 140 2.51 -4.72 -25.04
N GLY A 141 3.40 -5.25 -24.18
CA GLY A 141 4.73 -5.68 -24.58
C GLY A 141 5.72 -4.52 -24.79
N LYS A 142 5.41 -3.30 -24.32
CA LYS A 142 6.36 -2.18 -24.36
C LYS A 142 7.41 -2.35 -23.29
N GLN A 143 8.68 -2.21 -23.67
CA GLN A 143 9.81 -2.26 -22.75
C GLN A 143 10.35 -0.85 -22.50
N PHE A 144 10.77 -0.61 -21.26
CA PHE A 144 11.37 0.67 -20.87
C PHE A 144 12.76 0.42 -20.29
N THR A 145 13.73 1.17 -20.78
CA THR A 145 15.07 1.23 -20.19
C THR A 145 15.06 2.18 -19.00
N ARG A 146 16.09 2.10 -18.15
CA ARG A 146 16.32 3.05 -17.06
C ARG A 146 16.28 4.50 -17.54
N GLN A 147 16.98 4.79 -18.63
CA GLN A 147 17.02 6.12 -19.22
C GLN A 147 15.61 6.59 -19.62
N GLN A 148 14.83 5.74 -20.27
CA GLN A 148 13.47 6.07 -20.67
C GLN A 148 12.55 6.32 -19.47
N CYS A 149 12.72 5.58 -18.38
CA CYS A 149 11.97 5.82 -17.14
C CYS A 149 12.24 7.23 -16.60
N PHE A 150 13.51 7.64 -16.52
CA PHE A 150 13.87 8.99 -16.07
C PHE A 150 13.44 10.09 -17.04
N GLU A 151 13.54 9.86 -18.35
CA GLU A 151 13.01 10.80 -19.34
C GLU A 151 11.49 11.01 -19.19
N LEU A 152 10.73 9.94 -18.89
CA LEU A 152 9.30 10.04 -18.64
C LEU A 152 8.99 10.80 -17.35
N THR A 153 9.71 10.53 -16.26
CA THR A 153 9.59 11.31 -15.01
C THR A 153 9.74 12.81 -15.27
N LEU A 154 10.80 13.21 -16.01
CA LEU A 154 11.07 14.63 -16.28
C LEU A 154 10.04 15.29 -17.20
N ARG A 155 9.36 14.53 -18.07
CA ARG A 155 8.32 15.06 -18.96
C ARG A 155 6.97 15.28 -18.27
N MET A 156 6.74 14.63 -17.13
CA MET A 156 5.48 14.67 -16.38
C MET A 156 5.48 15.73 -15.26
N ASN A 157 6.64 16.33 -14.98
CA ASN A 157 6.86 17.38 -13.98
C ASN A 157 6.69 18.77 -14.60
#